data_AF-A0A154VAB4-F1
#
_entry.id   AF-A0A154VAB4-F1
#
_cell.length_a   1.000
_cell.length_b   1.000
_cell.length_c   1.000
_cell.angle_alpha   90.00
_cell.angle_beta   90.00
_cell.angle_gamma   90.00
#
_symmetry.space_group_name_H-M   'P 1'
#
loop_
_entity.id
_entity.type
_entity.pdbx_description
1 polymer ?
#
loop_
_entity_poly.entity_id
_entity_poly.type
_entity_poly.pdbx_seq_one_letter_code
_entity_poly.pdbx_strand_id
1 'polypeptide(L)'
;MKKLAALSMLSLLAAGAAVAQSDSAVLEKFVTQSRPICERQPAQKCVDAFWGYADVDRDGGLNLSEVERIRSVTESWVVENGKTLHPKDRSSIVMGIMMVDSAGLPTLFKNYDLNGDSKLSQQELLADVKLDSRPLPQILADRNAVDMQASKRKLGALGPLLDGMLARR
;
A
#
# COMPACT_ATOMS: atom_id res chain seq x y z
N MET A 1 -50.75 18.80 52.05
CA MET A 1 -49.53 17.95 52.17
C MET A 1 -49.85 16.64 51.44
N LYS A 2 -49.18 16.12 50.40
CA LYS A 2 -47.90 16.35 49.71
C LYS A 2 -48.15 16.10 48.22
N LYS A 3 -47.52 16.90 47.35
CA LYS A 3 -47.51 16.74 45.90
C LYS A 3 -46.64 15.52 45.55
N LEU A 4 -47.14 14.60 44.74
CA LEU A 4 -46.32 13.58 44.08
C LEU A 4 -46.06 14.08 42.66
N ALA A 5 -44.86 14.64 42.47
CA ALA A 5 -44.36 15.03 41.17
C ALA A 5 -43.98 13.77 40.39
N ALA A 6 -44.69 13.52 39.29
CA ALA A 6 -44.35 12.47 38.34
C ALA A 6 -43.07 12.88 37.59
N LEU A 7 -42.01 12.09 37.77
CA LEU A 7 -40.79 12.12 36.98
C LEU A 7 -41.13 11.89 35.49
N SER A 8 -40.80 12.86 34.63
CA SER A 8 -40.54 12.60 33.22
C SER A 8 -39.05 12.81 32.97
N MET A 9 -38.28 11.72 33.02
CA MET A 9 -36.91 11.68 32.54
C MET A 9 -36.91 11.83 31.02
N LEU A 10 -36.44 12.97 30.52
CA LEU A 10 -35.92 13.09 29.16
C LEU A 10 -34.73 12.12 29.02
N SER A 11 -34.94 10.99 28.35
CA SER A 11 -33.84 10.17 27.86
C SER A 11 -33.42 10.70 26.49
N LEU A 12 -32.42 11.58 26.46
CA LEU A 12 -31.68 11.88 25.22
C LEU A 12 -30.95 10.60 24.81
N LEU A 13 -31.44 9.92 23.78
CA LEU A 13 -30.66 8.94 23.03
C LEU A 13 -29.53 9.67 22.32
N ALA A 14 -28.36 9.72 22.95
CA ALA A 14 -27.11 10.00 22.26
C ALA A 14 -26.81 8.79 21.36
N ALA A 15 -27.31 8.83 20.12
CA ALA A 15 -26.81 7.97 19.06
C ALA A 15 -25.36 8.39 18.78
N GLY A 16 -24.41 7.74 19.46
CA GLY A 16 -23.00 7.81 19.11
C GLY A 16 -22.83 7.23 17.72
N ALA A 17 -22.82 8.08 16.70
CA ALA A 17 -22.31 7.69 15.40
C ALA A 17 -20.85 7.31 15.61
N ALA A 18 -20.54 6.01 15.56
CA ALA A 18 -19.17 5.55 15.45
C ALA A 18 -18.62 6.17 14.16
N VAL A 19 -17.73 7.16 14.30
CA VAL A 19 -17.09 7.80 13.15
C VAL A 19 -16.30 6.70 12.46
N ALA A 20 -16.76 6.27 11.28
CA ALA A 20 -16.02 5.33 10.45
C ALA A 20 -14.64 5.95 10.16
N GLN A 21 -13.58 5.20 10.44
CA GLN A 21 -12.22 5.66 10.19
C GLN A 21 -12.00 5.77 8.68
N SER A 22 -11.36 6.86 8.22
CA SER A 22 -11.02 7.02 6.81
C SER A 22 -9.98 5.99 6.36
N ASP A 23 -9.99 5.61 5.09
CA ASP A 23 -8.99 4.69 4.54
C ASP A 23 -7.56 5.19 4.72
N SER A 24 -7.33 6.51 4.62
CA SER A 24 -6.04 7.15 4.91
C SER A 24 -5.59 6.88 6.35
N ALA A 25 -6.50 6.95 7.33
CA ALA A 25 -6.18 6.66 8.72
C ALA A 25 -5.96 5.15 8.96
N VAL A 26 -6.62 4.28 8.21
CA VAL A 26 -6.34 2.83 8.22
C VAL A 26 -4.94 2.56 7.63
N LEU A 27 -4.59 3.23 6.53
CA LEU A 27 -3.26 3.13 5.93
C LEU A 27 -2.17 3.66 6.88
N GLU A 28 -2.37 4.80 7.53
CA GLU A 28 -1.43 5.34 8.52
C GLU A 28 -1.15 4.34 9.64
N LYS A 29 -2.19 3.70 10.17
CA LYS A 29 -2.06 2.65 11.18
C LYS A 29 -1.26 1.46 10.64
N PHE A 30 -1.56 1.01 9.42
CA PHE A 30 -0.81 -0.06 8.77
C PHE A 30 0.67 0.30 8.59
N VAL A 31 0.99 1.49 8.07
CA VAL A 31 2.36 1.96 7.84
C VAL A 31 3.12 2.03 9.17
N THR A 32 2.51 2.60 10.21
CA THR A 32 3.13 2.69 11.54
C THR A 32 3.41 1.30 12.15
N GLN A 33 2.48 0.35 12.00
CA GLN A 33 2.62 -1.00 12.55
C GLN A 33 3.59 -1.87 11.75
N SER A 34 3.62 -1.73 10.42
CA SER A 34 4.44 -2.55 9.52
C SER A 34 5.88 -2.06 9.42
N ARG A 35 6.18 -0.78 9.67
CA ARG A 35 7.53 -0.21 9.60
C ARG A 35 8.61 -1.06 10.32
N PRO A 36 8.48 -1.42 11.62
CA PRO A 36 9.50 -2.23 12.29
C PRO A 36 9.61 -3.64 11.73
N ILE A 37 8.55 -4.19 11.13
CA ILE A 37 8.58 -5.49 10.44
C ILE A 37 9.42 -5.35 9.18
N CYS A 38 9.13 -4.35 8.36
CA CYS A 38 9.81 -4.12 7.09
C CYS A 38 11.28 -3.72 7.22
N GLU A 39 11.64 -2.97 8.26
CA GLU A 39 13.01 -2.49 8.47
C GLU A 39 13.93 -3.52 9.13
N ARG A 40 13.39 -4.53 9.83
CA ARG A 40 14.19 -5.39 10.73
C ARG A 40 13.96 -6.89 10.58
N GLN A 41 12.78 -7.32 10.10
CA GLN A 41 12.47 -8.74 9.93
C GLN A 41 12.81 -9.20 8.51
N PRO A 42 12.92 -10.52 8.27
CA PRO A 42 13.05 -11.06 6.91
C PRO A 42 11.99 -10.50 5.97
N ALA A 43 12.37 -10.16 4.73
CA ALA A 43 11.51 -9.43 3.80
C ALA A 43 10.14 -10.08 3.58
N GLN A 44 10.06 -11.42 3.60
CA GLN A 44 8.78 -12.14 3.50
C GLN A 44 7.77 -11.68 4.55
N LYS A 45 8.19 -11.36 5.79
CA LYS A 45 7.27 -10.87 6.84
C LYS A 45 6.67 -9.50 6.50
N CYS A 46 7.41 -8.65 5.81
CA CYS A 46 6.90 -7.37 5.32
C CYS A 46 5.89 -7.59 4.18
N VAL A 47 6.21 -8.50 3.26
CA VAL A 47 5.33 -8.88 2.15
C VAL A 47 4.01 -9.47 2.68
N ASP A 48 4.09 -10.39 3.64
CA ASP A 48 2.91 -10.99 4.29
C ASP A 48 2.04 -9.94 4.98
N ALA A 49 2.67 -8.97 5.66
CA ALA A 49 1.96 -7.87 6.30
C ALA A 49 1.24 -6.99 5.28
N PHE A 50 1.90 -6.65 4.16
CA PHE A 50 1.28 -5.92 3.07
C PHE A 50 0.13 -6.70 2.44
N TRP A 51 0.30 -8.00 2.19
CA TRP A 51 -0.77 -8.85 1.63
C TRP A 51 -2.00 -8.86 2.52
N GLY A 52 -1.82 -9.01 3.84
CA GLY A 52 -2.94 -8.97 4.80
C GLY A 52 -3.67 -7.62 4.88
N TYR A 53 -3.08 -6.54 4.37
CA TYR A 53 -3.72 -5.23 4.22
C TYR A 53 -4.34 -5.04 2.82
N ALA A 54 -3.68 -5.57 1.79
CA ALA A 54 -4.00 -5.36 0.39
C ALA A 54 -5.14 -6.25 -0.09
N ASP A 55 -5.08 -7.55 0.21
CA ASP A 55 -6.05 -8.60 -0.13
C ASP A 55 -7.22 -8.56 0.88
N VAL A 56 -8.27 -7.84 0.49
CA VAL A 56 -9.40 -7.51 1.37
C VAL A 56 -10.34 -8.69 1.51
N ASP A 57 -10.60 -9.39 0.40
CA ASP A 57 -11.50 -10.55 0.40
C ASP A 57 -10.81 -11.86 0.81
N ARG A 58 -9.48 -11.85 0.94
CA ARG A 58 -8.61 -12.96 1.37
C ARG A 58 -8.65 -14.14 0.41
N ASP A 59 -8.74 -13.85 -0.88
CA ASP A 59 -8.75 -14.86 -1.92
C ASP A 59 -7.35 -15.32 -2.37
N GLY A 60 -6.30 -14.70 -1.83
CA GLY A 60 -4.90 -15.07 -2.04
C GLY A 60 -4.22 -14.31 -3.17
N GLY A 61 -4.94 -13.48 -3.92
CA GLY A 61 -4.39 -12.59 -4.93
C GLY A 61 -4.92 -11.17 -4.79
N LEU A 62 -4.35 -10.25 -5.56
CA LEU A 62 -4.88 -8.87 -5.67
C LEU A 62 -5.58 -8.73 -7.01
N ASN A 63 -6.88 -8.48 -7.00
CA ASN A 63 -7.60 -8.11 -8.22
C ASN A 63 -7.38 -6.62 -8.55
N LEU A 64 -7.75 -6.19 -9.76
CA LEU A 64 -7.52 -4.80 -10.19
C LEU A 64 -8.17 -3.76 -9.26
N SER A 65 -9.36 -4.04 -8.72
CA SER A 65 -10.07 -3.11 -7.83
C SER A 65 -9.33 -2.91 -6.50
N GLU A 66 -8.73 -3.97 -5.96
CA GLU A 66 -7.91 -3.88 -4.75
C GLU A 66 -6.63 -3.07 -4.99
N VAL A 67 -5.99 -3.25 -6.15
CA VAL A 67 -4.81 -2.45 -6.50
C VAL A 67 -5.19 -0.98 -6.73
N GLU A 68 -6.34 -0.70 -7.37
CA GLU A 68 -6.89 0.65 -7.52
C GLU A 68 -7.18 1.31 -6.17
N ARG A 69 -7.75 0.56 -5.22
CA ARG A 69 -7.96 1.02 -3.85
C ARG A 69 -6.63 1.41 -3.21
N ILE A 70 -5.61 0.55 -3.27
CA ILE A 70 -4.29 0.84 -2.69
C ILE A 70 -3.69 2.11 -3.29
N ARG A 71 -3.77 2.29 -4.61
CA ARG A 71 -3.30 3.51 -5.30
C ARG A 71 -4.04 4.76 -4.79
N SER A 72 -5.36 4.72 -4.75
CA SER A 72 -6.21 5.85 -4.30
C SER A 72 -5.98 6.22 -2.83
N VAL A 73 -5.91 5.22 -1.95
CA VAL A 73 -5.69 5.42 -0.51
C VAL A 73 -4.28 5.94 -0.24
N THR A 74 -3.27 5.47 -0.98
CA THR A 74 -1.90 5.98 -0.86
C THR A 74 -1.79 7.45 -1.26
N GLU A 75 -2.48 7.86 -2.33
CA GLU A 75 -2.54 9.27 -2.74
C GLU A 75 -3.17 10.13 -1.64
N SER A 76 -4.36 9.74 -1.16
CA SER A 76 -5.07 10.44 -0.09
C SER A 76 -4.20 10.56 1.17
N TRP A 77 -3.55 9.47 1.56
CA TRP A 77 -2.66 9.45 2.71
C TRP A 77 -1.45 10.38 2.56
N VAL A 78 -0.82 10.46 1.38
CA VAL A 78 0.29 11.40 1.13
C VAL A 78 -0.19 12.85 1.11
N VAL A 79 -1.40 13.14 0.62
CA VAL A 79 -1.97 14.49 0.66
C VAL A 79 -2.19 14.93 2.11
N GLU A 80 -2.72 14.04 2.95
CA GLU A 80 -3.02 14.32 4.36
C GLU A 80 -1.75 14.37 5.23
N ASN A 81 -0.84 13.40 5.07
CA ASN A 81 0.30 13.18 5.96
C ASN A 81 1.64 13.66 5.37
N GLY A 82 1.68 14.10 4.11
CA GLY A 82 2.92 14.41 3.41
C GLY A 82 3.79 15.48 4.09
N LYS A 83 3.23 16.33 4.95
CA LYS A 83 3.99 17.33 5.72
C LYS A 83 4.79 16.74 6.89
N THR A 84 4.41 15.57 7.39
CA THR A 84 5.11 14.88 8.50
C THR A 84 6.13 13.86 7.99
N LEU A 85 6.04 13.47 6.73
CA LEU A 85 7.00 12.59 6.07
C LEU A 85 8.35 13.29 5.85
N HIS A 86 9.42 12.50 5.94
CA HIS A 86 10.73 12.97 5.50
C HIS A 86 10.66 13.36 4.01
N PRO A 87 11.27 14.48 3.56
CA PRO A 87 11.12 14.96 2.18
C PRO A 87 11.45 13.89 1.12
N LYS A 88 12.49 13.08 1.36
CA LYS A 88 12.89 11.99 0.47
C LYS A 88 11.82 10.91 0.33
N ASP A 89 11.15 10.56 1.42
CA ASP A 89 10.12 9.51 1.43
C ASP A 89 8.88 10.00 0.69
N ARG A 90 8.44 11.22 1.00
CA ARG A 90 7.34 11.89 0.30
C ARG A 90 7.60 11.94 -1.21
N SER A 91 8.77 12.42 -1.63
CA SER A 91 9.12 12.49 -3.06
C SER A 91 9.16 11.11 -3.72
N SER A 92 9.63 10.08 -3.01
CA SER A 92 9.67 8.72 -3.54
C SER A 92 8.28 8.14 -3.74
N ILE A 93 7.36 8.36 -2.80
CA ILE A 93 5.97 7.90 -2.92
C ILE A 93 5.25 8.63 -4.06
N VAL A 94 5.37 9.97 -4.12
CA VAL A 94 4.77 10.77 -5.21
C VAL A 94 5.28 10.32 -6.58
N MET A 95 6.59 10.07 -6.71
CA MET A 95 7.16 9.56 -7.95
C MET A 95 6.59 8.17 -8.31
N GLY A 96 6.42 7.29 -7.32
CA GLY A 96 5.80 5.98 -7.53
C GLY A 96 4.36 6.09 -8.05
N ILE A 97 3.54 6.97 -7.46
CA ILE A 97 2.17 7.25 -7.92
C ILE A 97 2.19 7.77 -9.36
N MET A 98 3.02 8.78 -9.66
CA MET A 98 3.13 9.34 -11.01
C MET A 98 3.53 8.28 -12.04
N MET A 99 4.38 7.34 -11.67
CA MET A 99 4.83 6.26 -12.54
C MET A 99 3.70 5.26 -12.85
N VAL A 100 2.93 4.88 -11.83
CA VAL A 100 1.74 4.04 -11.99
C VAL A 100 0.70 4.72 -12.88
N ASP A 101 0.43 6.00 -12.62
CA ASP A 101 -0.54 6.78 -13.39
C ASP A 101 -0.10 6.97 -14.85
N SER A 102 1.20 7.22 -15.06
CA SER A 102 1.77 7.34 -16.41
C SER A 102 1.74 6.02 -17.19
N ALA A 103 1.87 4.88 -16.50
CA ALA A 103 1.82 3.57 -17.14
C ALA A 103 0.37 3.19 -17.52
N GLY A 104 -0.58 3.74 -16.77
CA GLY A 104 -1.95 3.23 -16.70
C GLY A 104 -2.01 1.97 -15.86
N LEU A 105 -2.66 2.05 -14.69
CA LEU A 105 -2.74 0.94 -13.75
C LEU A 105 -3.30 -0.37 -14.36
N PRO A 106 -4.33 -0.38 -15.21
CA PRO A 106 -4.81 -1.61 -15.85
C PRO A 106 -3.76 -2.27 -16.77
N THR A 107 -2.94 -1.47 -17.46
CA THR A 107 -1.85 -1.97 -18.31
C THR A 107 -0.74 -2.55 -17.45
N LEU A 108 -0.37 -1.85 -16.38
CA LEU A 108 0.63 -2.33 -15.44
C LEU A 108 0.19 -3.63 -14.77
N PHE A 109 -1.06 -3.71 -14.30
CA PHE A 109 -1.65 -4.91 -13.73
C PHE A 109 -1.50 -6.10 -14.68
N LYS A 110 -1.93 -5.94 -15.94
CA LYS A 110 -1.82 -6.99 -16.95
C LYS A 110 -0.38 -7.43 -17.23
N ASN A 111 0.60 -6.53 -17.11
CA ASN A 111 2.00 -6.88 -17.30
C ASN A 111 2.60 -7.70 -16.14
N TYR A 112 1.96 -7.66 -14.97
CA TYR A 112 2.33 -8.45 -13.80
C TYR A 112 1.48 -9.71 -13.63
N ASP A 113 0.26 -9.76 -14.15
CA ASP A 113 -0.59 -10.97 -14.23
C ASP A 113 -0.02 -11.91 -15.29
N LEU A 114 0.93 -12.76 -14.88
CA LEU A 114 1.71 -13.60 -15.80
C LEU A 114 0.94 -14.85 -16.23
N ASN A 115 0.01 -15.31 -15.39
CA ASN A 115 -0.78 -16.50 -15.66
C ASN A 115 -2.15 -16.18 -16.33
N GLY A 116 -2.55 -14.89 -16.36
CA GLY A 116 -3.78 -14.42 -16.99
C GLY A 116 -5.05 -14.72 -16.19
N ASP A 117 -4.95 -14.96 -14.88
CA ASP A 117 -6.07 -15.29 -14.01
C ASP A 117 -6.83 -14.07 -13.47
N SER A 118 -6.43 -12.86 -13.91
CA SER A 118 -6.98 -11.57 -13.48
C SER A 118 -6.73 -11.23 -12.01
N LYS A 119 -5.71 -11.84 -11.41
CA LYS A 119 -5.20 -11.52 -10.08
C LYS A 119 -3.68 -11.40 -10.12
N LEU A 120 -3.13 -10.68 -9.14
CA LEU A 120 -1.71 -10.68 -8.88
C LEU A 120 -1.44 -11.53 -7.65
N SER A 121 -0.70 -12.62 -7.81
CA SER A 121 -0.13 -13.36 -6.69
C SER A 121 1.12 -12.65 -6.14
N GLN A 122 1.55 -13.01 -4.92
CA GLN A 122 2.83 -12.54 -4.39
C GLN A 122 4.00 -12.89 -5.31
N GLN A 123 3.94 -14.09 -5.89
CA GLN A 123 5.00 -14.62 -6.77
C GLN A 123 5.12 -13.79 -8.04
N GLU A 124 4.00 -13.37 -8.62
CA GLU A 124 3.96 -12.51 -9.81
C GLU A 124 4.45 -11.09 -9.52
N LEU A 125 3.95 -10.48 -8.44
CA LEU A 125 4.35 -9.13 -8.05
C LEU A 125 5.85 -9.05 -7.74
N LEU A 126 6.40 -10.11 -7.16
CA LEU A 126 7.80 -10.19 -6.73
C LEU A 126 8.67 -11.06 -7.65
N ALA A 127 8.21 -11.40 -8.85
CA ALA A 127 8.96 -12.29 -9.75
C ALA A 127 10.34 -11.74 -10.13
N ASP A 128 10.53 -10.42 -10.03
CA ASP A 128 11.80 -9.75 -10.33
C ASP A 128 12.65 -9.48 -9.07
N VAL A 129 12.20 -9.93 -7.90
CA VAL A 129 12.86 -9.70 -6.61
C VAL A 129 13.16 -11.03 -5.94
N LYS A 130 14.44 -11.29 -5.66
CA LYS A 130 14.89 -12.43 -4.86
C LYS A 130 14.78 -12.08 -3.39
N LEU A 131 13.70 -12.53 -2.75
CA LEU A 131 13.56 -12.43 -1.31
C LEU A 131 14.54 -13.38 -0.61
N ASP A 132 15.13 -12.91 0.48
CA ASP A 132 15.97 -13.70 1.37
C ASP A 132 15.74 -13.27 2.84
N SER A 133 16.64 -13.67 3.74
CA SER A 133 16.51 -13.37 5.17
C SER A 133 16.76 -11.91 5.55
N ARG A 134 17.23 -11.07 4.63
CA ARG A 134 17.46 -9.64 4.88
C ARG A 134 16.14 -8.86 4.95
N PRO A 135 16.12 -7.70 5.61
CA PRO A 135 15.00 -6.77 5.54
C PRO A 135 14.76 -6.23 4.12
N LEU A 136 13.49 -5.95 3.80
CA LEU A 136 13.08 -5.54 2.46
C LEU A 136 13.87 -4.32 1.91
N PRO A 137 14.16 -3.26 2.70
CA PRO A 137 14.96 -2.13 2.19
C PRO A 137 16.36 -2.52 1.73
N GLN A 138 16.99 -3.52 2.37
CA GLN A 138 18.32 -4.00 1.98
C GLN A 138 18.27 -4.77 0.66
N ILE A 139 17.26 -5.62 0.48
CA ILE A 139 17.03 -6.38 -0.76
C ILE A 139 16.77 -5.41 -1.93
N LEU A 140 15.88 -4.43 -1.74
CA LEU A 140 15.53 -3.46 -2.79
C LEU A 140 16.69 -2.49 -3.14
N ALA A 141 17.74 -2.43 -2.31
CA ALA A 141 18.96 -1.70 -2.61
C ALA A 141 20.02 -2.57 -3.31
N ASP A 142 19.91 -3.90 -3.23
CA ASP A 142 20.84 -4.85 -3.83
C ASP A 142 20.51 -5.12 -5.29
N ARG A 143 21.40 -4.70 -6.19
CA ARG A 143 21.26 -4.90 -7.64
C ARG A 143 21.29 -6.36 -8.07
N ASN A 144 21.84 -7.26 -7.27
CA ASN A 144 21.85 -8.69 -7.56
C ASN A 144 20.56 -9.39 -7.12
N ALA A 145 19.83 -8.76 -6.20
CA ALA A 145 18.58 -9.27 -5.67
C ALA A 145 17.37 -8.78 -6.48
N VAL A 146 17.51 -7.75 -7.32
CA VAL A 146 16.41 -7.25 -8.15
C VAL A 146 16.79 -7.27 -9.63
N ASP A 147 16.02 -8.01 -10.45
CA ASP A 147 16.16 -8.05 -11.90
C ASP A 147 15.59 -6.77 -12.52
N MET A 148 16.45 -5.75 -12.58
CA MET A 148 16.11 -4.46 -13.18
C MET A 148 15.64 -4.58 -14.63
N GLN A 149 16.15 -5.54 -15.39
CA GLN A 149 15.77 -5.68 -16.80
C GLN A 149 14.37 -6.26 -16.93
N ALA A 150 14.02 -7.23 -16.09
CA ALA A 150 12.66 -7.75 -16.01
C ALA A 150 11.65 -6.68 -15.58
N SER A 151 11.97 -5.91 -14.52
CA SER A 151 11.08 -4.84 -14.06
C SER A 151 10.86 -3.78 -15.13
N LYS A 152 11.91 -3.40 -15.89
CA LYS A 152 11.77 -2.48 -17.04
C LYS A 152 10.84 -3.01 -18.11
N ARG A 153 10.94 -4.29 -18.45
CA ARG A 153 10.05 -4.91 -19.46
C ARG A 153 8.60 -4.84 -19.03
N LYS A 154 8.30 -5.12 -17.75
CA LYS A 154 6.93 -5.01 -17.20
C LYS A 154 6.38 -3.59 -17.17
N LEU A 155 7.26 -2.59 -17.10
CA LEU A 155 6.88 -1.17 -17.18
C LEU A 155 6.69 -0.66 -18.61
N GLY A 156 7.00 -1.49 -19.62
CA GLY A 156 6.83 -1.14 -21.03
C GLY A 156 7.57 0.15 -21.41
N ALA A 157 6.83 1.11 -21.97
CA ALA A 157 7.38 2.39 -22.42
C ALA A 157 8.04 3.22 -21.29
N LEU A 158 7.69 2.96 -20.03
CA LEU A 158 8.27 3.65 -18.87
C LEU A 158 9.51 2.96 -18.30
N GLY A 159 9.92 1.80 -18.84
CA GLY A 159 11.12 1.10 -18.41
C GLY A 159 12.36 2.01 -18.28
N PRO A 160 12.67 2.89 -19.25
CA PRO A 160 13.81 3.81 -19.14
C PRO A 160 13.75 4.79 -17.94
N LEU A 161 12.57 5.07 -17.39
CA LEU A 161 12.45 5.96 -16.21
C LEU A 161 13.04 5.34 -14.94
N LEU A 162 13.06 3.99 -14.83
CA LEU A 162 13.70 3.30 -13.71
C LEU A 162 15.18 3.68 -13.59
N ASP A 163 15.90 3.85 -14.71
CA ASP A 163 17.31 4.21 -14.70
C ASP A 163 17.53 5.57 -14.04
N GLY A 164 16.70 6.55 -14.40
CA GLY A 164 16.76 7.91 -13.85
C GLY A 164 16.38 8.01 -12.38
N MET A 165 15.56 7.08 -11.85
CA MET A 165 15.22 7.02 -10.42
C MET A 165 16.31 6.36 -9.59
N LEU A 166 17.00 5.38 -10.17
CA LEU A 166 18.03 4.61 -9.49
C LEU A 166 19.40 5.31 -9.50
N ALA A 167 19.69 6.12 -10.51
CA ALA A 167 20.90 6.94 -10.59
C ALA A 167 20.95 8.08 -9.54
N ARG A 168 19.83 8.39 -8.89
CA ARG A 168 19.72 9.42 -7.84
C ARG A 168 19.84 8.87 -6.41
N ARG A 169 20.11 7.57 -6.25
CA ARG A 169 20.31 6.95 -4.93
C ARG A 169 21.76 7.00 -4.50
#